data_AF-A0A645AEV5-F1
#
_entry.id   AF-A0A645AEV5-F1
#
_cell.length_a   1.000
_cell.length_b   1.000
_cell.length_c   1.000
_cell.angle_alpha   90.00
_cell.angle_beta   90.00
_cell.angle_gamma   90.00
#
_symmetry.space_group_name_H-M   'P 1'
#
loop_
_entity.id
_entity.type
_entity.pdbx_description
1 polymer ?
#
loop_
_entity_poly.entity_id
_entity_poly.type
_entity_poly.pdbx_seq_one_letter_code
_entity_poly.pdbx_strand_id
1 'polypeptide(L)'
;MQVYFIDNDDFFQNRETLVDGKGVEYDDNDERSIFFVRGVLETIKKLRWVPDVIHCHGWFTALAPIYIKKGYKDDPCLKNAKVIYSVYDEDFKKPFNEGFSEKLRFDTIGDKEIEDVKKRGKMDFVNLTKLAIDYSDGVVQGSENIHKELDKYITDKKIPYLGYSPDFENNVEKIDEFCDKIDA
;
A
#
# COMPACT_ATOMS: atom_id res chain seq x y z
N MET A 1 -8.92 -14.27 -15.58
CA MET A 1 -8.66 -13.25 -14.55
C MET A 1 -9.97 -12.91 -13.85
N GLN A 2 -10.03 -13.02 -12.53
CA GLN A 2 -11.17 -12.56 -11.73
C GLN A 2 -10.91 -11.11 -11.31
N VAL A 3 -11.91 -10.26 -11.39
CA VAL A 3 -11.81 -8.84 -11.04
C VAL A 3 -12.94 -8.50 -10.08
N TYR A 4 -12.58 -7.86 -8.96
CA TYR A 4 -13.51 -7.41 -7.94
C TYR A 4 -13.40 -5.90 -7.81
N PHE A 5 -14.55 -5.22 -7.74
CA PHE A 5 -14.62 -3.79 -7.47
C PHE A 5 -15.04 -3.59 -6.01
N ILE A 6 -14.36 -2.70 -5.31
CA ILE A 6 -14.78 -2.21 -4.01
C ILE A 6 -15.51 -0.90 -4.24
N ASP A 7 -16.75 -0.83 -3.78
CA ASP A 7 -17.62 0.32 -4.01
C ASP A 7 -18.22 0.82 -2.69
N ASN A 8 -18.51 2.12 -2.69
CA ASN A 8 -19.14 2.85 -1.61
C ASN A 8 -19.65 4.20 -2.15
N ASP A 9 -20.95 4.43 -1.96
CA ASP A 9 -21.63 5.61 -2.48
C ASP A 9 -21.00 6.93 -1.99
N ASP A 10 -20.59 7.00 -0.72
CA ASP A 10 -20.04 8.22 -0.14
C ASP A 10 -18.59 8.51 -0.62
N PHE A 11 -17.79 7.46 -0.81
CA PHE A 11 -16.36 7.56 -1.11
C PHE A 11 -16.00 7.54 -2.59
N PHE A 12 -16.79 6.86 -3.44
CA PHE A 12 -16.40 6.63 -4.84
C PHE A 12 -17.45 7.07 -5.88
N GLN A 13 -18.73 7.16 -5.51
CA GLN A 13 -19.75 7.54 -6.48
C GLN A 13 -19.60 8.99 -6.94
N ASN A 14 -19.67 9.21 -8.26
CA ASN A 14 -19.51 10.51 -8.92
C ASN A 14 -18.19 11.22 -8.59
N ARG A 15 -17.16 10.47 -8.21
CA ARG A 15 -15.81 10.96 -7.96
C ARG A 15 -14.84 10.27 -8.90
N GLU A 16 -13.75 10.95 -9.20
CA GLU A 16 -12.59 10.35 -9.83
C GLU A 16 -11.76 9.60 -8.78
N THR A 17 -10.73 8.88 -9.22
CA THR A 17 -10.00 7.94 -8.36
C THR A 17 -9.25 8.66 -7.24
N LEU A 18 -8.32 9.56 -7.58
CA LEU A 18 -7.36 10.14 -6.62
C LEU A 18 -7.52 11.64 -6.44
N VAL A 19 -7.90 12.32 -7.50
CA VAL A 19 -8.10 13.77 -7.60
C VAL A 19 -9.45 14.04 -8.24
N ASP A 20 -10.01 15.23 -8.04
CA ASP A 20 -11.21 15.66 -8.76
C ASP A 20 -10.91 16.00 -10.24
N GLY A 21 -11.95 16.33 -11.02
CA GLY A 21 -11.79 16.69 -12.43
C GLY A 21 -11.01 17.99 -12.70
N LYS A 22 -10.48 18.65 -11.66
CA LYS A 22 -9.54 19.78 -11.76
C LYS A 22 -8.12 19.39 -11.32
N GLY A 23 -7.88 18.13 -10.98
CA GLY A 23 -6.61 17.64 -10.49
C GLY A 23 -6.32 17.97 -9.02
N VAL A 24 -7.35 18.24 -8.21
CA VAL A 24 -7.20 18.54 -6.77
C VAL A 24 -7.45 17.28 -5.95
N GLU A 25 -6.54 16.96 -5.02
CA GLU A 25 -6.69 15.81 -4.13
C GLU A 25 -7.88 15.96 -3.19
N TYR A 26 -8.64 14.88 -3.01
CA TYR A 26 -9.76 14.86 -2.07
C TYR A 26 -9.29 14.90 -0.61
N ASP A 27 -10.00 15.69 0.21
CA ASP A 27 -9.73 15.86 1.64
C ASP A 27 -9.83 14.56 2.44
N ASP A 28 -10.70 13.65 2.00
CA ASP A 28 -10.98 12.36 2.62
C ASP A 28 -10.18 11.20 1.99
N ASN A 29 -9.15 11.47 1.19
CA ASN A 29 -8.32 10.43 0.56
C ASN A 29 -7.71 9.44 1.57
N ASP A 30 -7.45 9.89 2.80
CA ASP A 30 -6.99 9.05 3.88
C ASP A 30 -8.04 8.01 4.30
N GLU A 31 -9.29 8.43 4.44
CA GLU A 31 -10.43 7.55 4.74
C GLU A 31 -10.79 6.64 3.56
N ARG A 32 -10.76 7.17 2.33
CA ARG A 32 -11.02 6.42 1.11
C ARG A 32 -10.00 5.30 0.92
N SER A 33 -8.72 5.58 1.16
CA SER A 33 -7.65 4.57 1.13
C SER A 33 -7.86 3.50 2.21
N ILE A 34 -8.15 3.89 3.46
CA ILE A 34 -8.46 2.94 4.55
C ILE A 34 -9.64 2.05 4.17
N PHE A 35 -10.72 2.63 3.65
CA PHE A 35 -11.91 1.90 3.26
C PHE A 35 -11.60 0.90 2.15
N PHE A 36 -10.92 1.35 1.09
CA PHE A 36 -10.53 0.50 -0.04
C PHE A 36 -9.70 -0.70 0.43
N VAL A 37 -8.62 -0.43 1.18
CA VAL A 37 -7.71 -1.46 1.68
C VAL A 37 -8.43 -2.46 2.56
N ARG A 38 -9.22 -1.99 3.53
CA ARG A 38 -9.97 -2.90 4.42
C ARG A 38 -11.04 -3.67 3.66
N GLY A 39 -11.72 -3.04 2.70
CA GLY A 39 -12.70 -3.68 1.84
C GLY A 39 -12.11 -4.83 1.01
N VAL A 40 -10.91 -4.64 0.44
CA VAL A 40 -10.18 -5.70 -0.26
C VAL A 40 -9.84 -6.86 0.68
N LEU A 41 -9.24 -6.57 1.84
CA LEU A 41 -8.80 -7.61 2.78
C LEU A 41 -9.99 -8.40 3.38
N GLU A 42 -11.09 -7.73 3.73
CA GLU A 42 -12.31 -8.40 4.17
C GLU A 42 -12.98 -9.21 3.06
N THR A 43 -12.85 -8.78 1.80
CA THR A 43 -13.32 -9.57 0.64
C THR A 43 -12.52 -10.85 0.48
N ILE A 44 -11.18 -10.79 0.58
CA ILE A 44 -10.31 -11.98 0.55
C ILE A 44 -10.74 -12.99 1.63
N LYS A 45 -10.95 -12.53 2.86
CA LYS A 45 -11.45 -13.34 3.97
C LYS A 45 -12.83 -13.94 3.69
N LYS A 46 -13.76 -13.13 3.16
CA LYS A 46 -15.13 -13.57 2.86
C LYS A 46 -15.17 -14.68 1.81
N LEU A 47 -14.29 -14.57 0.81
CA LEU A 47 -14.11 -15.57 -0.24
C LEU A 47 -13.28 -16.78 0.23
N ARG A 48 -12.71 -16.73 1.45
CA ARG A 48 -11.77 -17.73 1.98
C ARG A 48 -10.61 -18.00 1.03
N TRP A 49 -10.17 -16.94 0.35
CA TRP A 49 -9.03 -17.00 -0.53
C TRP A 49 -7.76 -16.82 0.30
N VAL A 50 -6.80 -17.74 0.14
CA VAL A 50 -5.50 -17.70 0.79
C VAL A 50 -4.46 -17.34 -0.28
N PRO A 51 -4.14 -16.05 -0.48
CA PRO A 51 -3.13 -15.65 -1.46
C PRO A 51 -1.71 -15.98 -0.97
N ASP A 52 -0.87 -16.47 -1.87
CA ASP A 52 0.57 -16.57 -1.64
C ASP A 52 1.23 -15.18 -1.65
N VAL A 53 0.74 -14.28 -2.50
CA VAL A 53 1.26 -12.93 -2.72
C VAL A 53 0.13 -11.91 -2.77
N ILE A 54 0.32 -10.79 -2.08
CA ILE A 54 -0.50 -9.59 -2.20
C ILE A 54 0.39 -8.46 -2.71
N HIS A 55 0.15 -8.03 -3.95
CA HIS A 55 0.90 -6.95 -4.60
C HIS A 55 0.09 -5.65 -4.54
N CYS A 56 0.60 -4.69 -3.77
CA CYS A 56 0.02 -3.38 -3.56
C CYS A 56 0.63 -2.38 -4.57
N HIS A 57 -0.21 -1.67 -5.31
CA HIS A 57 0.23 -0.73 -6.34
C HIS A 57 -0.09 0.72 -5.94
N GLY A 58 0.94 1.56 -5.86
CA GLY A 58 0.79 3.00 -5.69
C GLY A 58 0.34 3.42 -4.29
N TRP A 59 0.40 4.74 -4.06
CA TRP A 59 0.23 5.31 -2.74
C TRP A 59 -1.17 5.05 -2.15
N PHE A 60 -2.20 4.91 -2.99
CA PHE A 60 -3.57 4.66 -2.53
C PHE A 60 -3.70 3.31 -1.80
N THR A 61 -2.80 2.36 -2.06
CA THR A 61 -2.75 1.05 -1.40
C THR A 61 -1.66 0.94 -0.34
N ALA A 62 -0.91 2.01 -0.07
CA ALA A 62 0.25 2.03 0.84
C ALA A 62 -0.07 1.64 2.30
N LEU A 63 -1.34 1.64 2.69
CA LEU A 63 -1.78 1.18 4.01
C LEU A 63 -2.02 -0.33 4.08
N ALA A 64 -2.16 -1.03 2.96
CA ALA A 64 -2.37 -2.47 2.94
C ALA A 64 -1.26 -3.25 3.66
N PRO A 65 0.05 -2.94 3.48
CA PRO A 65 1.12 -3.64 4.17
C PRO A 65 1.00 -3.62 5.70
N ILE A 66 0.74 -2.46 6.32
CA ILE A 66 0.57 -2.39 7.79
C ILE A 66 -0.68 -3.14 8.23
N TYR A 67 -1.80 -3.05 7.49
CA TYR A 67 -2.98 -3.84 7.82
C TYR A 67 -2.69 -5.34 7.75
N ILE A 68 -2.02 -5.84 6.71
CA ILE A 68 -1.70 -7.26 6.57
C ILE A 68 -0.77 -7.73 7.70
N LYS A 69 0.37 -7.04 7.91
CA LYS A 69 1.41 -7.45 8.86
C LYS A 69 1.06 -7.20 10.33
N LYS A 70 0.08 -6.33 10.62
CA LYS A 70 -0.34 -6.01 11.99
C LYS A 70 -1.82 -6.32 12.21
N GLY A 71 -2.70 -5.64 11.48
CA GLY A 71 -4.14 -5.77 11.64
C GLY A 71 -4.69 -7.18 11.38
N TYR A 72 -4.10 -7.93 10.45
CA TYR A 72 -4.54 -9.27 10.07
C TYR A 72 -3.47 -10.35 10.29
N LYS A 73 -2.47 -10.07 11.14
CA LYS A 73 -1.32 -10.97 11.36
C LYS A 73 -1.70 -12.37 11.85
N ASP A 74 -2.85 -12.50 12.51
CA ASP A 74 -3.34 -13.76 13.07
C ASP A 74 -4.45 -14.38 12.19
N ASP A 75 -4.85 -13.71 11.10
CA ASP A 75 -5.90 -14.19 10.19
C ASP A 75 -5.37 -15.35 9.32
N PRO A 76 -6.02 -16.53 9.33
CA PRO A 76 -5.55 -17.68 8.56
C PRO A 76 -5.43 -17.45 7.04
N CYS A 77 -6.18 -16.50 6.47
CA CYS A 77 -6.14 -16.21 5.04
C CYS A 77 -4.96 -15.30 4.66
N LEU A 78 -4.51 -14.43 5.57
CA LEU A 78 -3.58 -13.34 5.25
C LEU A 78 -2.22 -13.46 5.93
N LYS A 79 -2.12 -14.17 7.05
CA LYS A 79 -0.92 -14.21 7.89
C LYS A 79 0.36 -14.70 7.20
N ASN A 80 0.21 -15.52 6.17
CA ASN A 80 1.33 -16.11 5.41
C ASN A 80 1.54 -15.45 4.04
N ALA A 81 0.71 -14.46 3.68
CA ALA A 81 0.83 -13.82 2.38
C ALA A 81 2.09 -12.94 2.34
N LYS A 82 2.88 -13.09 1.27
CA LYS A 82 3.97 -12.17 0.96
C LYS A 82 3.38 -10.83 0.52
N VAL A 83 3.92 -9.74 1.01
CA VAL A 83 3.46 -8.38 0.72
C VAL A 83 4.47 -7.68 -0.17
N ILE A 84 4.08 -7.40 -1.41
CA ILE A 84 4.90 -6.65 -2.37
C ILE A 84 4.30 -5.26 -2.55
N TYR A 85 5.15 -4.23 -2.58
CA TYR A 85 4.70 -2.86 -2.81
C TYR A 85 5.40 -2.25 -4.02
N SER A 86 4.62 -1.81 -5.01
CA SER A 86 5.10 -1.03 -6.14
C SER A 86 5.02 0.47 -5.85
N VAL A 87 6.16 1.14 -5.88
CA VAL A 87 6.27 2.60 -5.80
C VAL A 87 6.29 3.21 -7.20
N TYR A 88 5.55 4.30 -7.38
CA TYR A 88 5.42 5.06 -8.63
C TYR A 88 5.82 6.53 -8.42
N ASP A 89 5.88 7.30 -9.50
CA ASP A 89 6.10 8.75 -9.51
C ASP A 89 4.81 9.59 -9.34
N GLU A 90 3.64 8.95 -9.31
CA GLU A 90 2.38 9.61 -8.98
C GLU A 90 2.37 9.98 -7.48
N ASP A 91 2.82 11.20 -7.19
CA ASP A 91 2.80 11.78 -5.84
C ASP A 91 1.48 12.48 -5.52
N PHE A 92 1.32 12.86 -4.25
CA PHE A 92 0.26 13.75 -3.82
C PHE A 92 0.83 14.89 -2.99
N LYS A 93 0.26 16.09 -3.16
CA LYS A 93 0.76 17.32 -2.55
C LYS A 93 0.08 17.63 -1.23
N LYS A 94 -1.17 17.18 -1.06
CA LYS A 94 -1.95 17.37 0.16
C LYS A 94 -1.72 16.20 1.11
N PRO A 95 -1.00 16.39 2.24
CA PRO A 95 -0.79 15.30 3.18
C PRO A 95 -2.09 14.94 3.89
N PHE A 96 -2.16 13.72 4.44
CA PHE A 96 -3.35 13.27 5.15
C PHE A 96 -3.67 14.16 6.37
N ASN A 97 -4.94 14.15 6.75
CA ASN A 97 -5.48 15.00 7.80
C ASN A 97 -4.79 14.76 9.15
N GLU A 98 -4.79 15.82 9.98
CA GLU A 98 -4.38 15.67 11.37
C GLU A 98 -5.26 14.61 12.06
N GLY A 99 -4.63 13.76 12.88
CA GLY A 99 -5.32 12.64 13.51
C GLY A 99 -5.50 11.39 12.63
N PHE A 100 -5.07 11.40 11.36
CA PHE A 100 -5.09 10.21 10.49
C PHE A 100 -4.60 8.93 11.18
N SER A 101 -3.49 9.02 11.92
CA SER A 101 -2.92 7.87 12.63
C SER A 101 -3.95 7.15 13.52
N GLU A 102 -4.87 7.86 14.18
CA GLU A 102 -5.90 7.21 15.01
C GLU A 102 -6.91 6.41 14.17
N LYS A 103 -7.14 6.80 12.91
CA LYS A 103 -8.03 6.10 11.98
C LYS A 103 -7.48 4.73 11.55
N LEU A 104 -6.18 4.47 11.75
CA LEU A 104 -5.54 3.18 11.43
C LEU A 104 -5.84 2.07 12.44
N ARG A 105 -6.41 2.40 13.60
CA ARG A 105 -6.69 1.42 14.65
C ARG A 105 -7.58 0.31 14.12
N PHE A 106 -7.09 -0.92 14.24
CA PHE A 106 -7.80 -2.11 13.80
C PHE A 106 -7.16 -3.34 14.41
N ASP A 107 -7.97 -4.12 15.13
CA ASP A 107 -7.53 -5.35 15.81
C ASP A 107 -6.23 -5.13 16.60
N THR A 108 -5.09 -5.66 16.12
CA THR A 108 -3.80 -5.53 16.83
C THR A 108 -2.99 -4.28 16.49
N ILE A 109 -3.48 -3.40 15.61
CA ILE A 109 -2.94 -2.05 15.41
C ILE A 109 -3.41 -1.17 16.58
N GLY A 110 -2.62 -1.19 17.66
CA GLY A 110 -2.90 -0.50 18.92
C GLY A 110 -2.01 0.72 19.13
N ASP A 111 -1.92 1.17 20.39
CA ASP A 111 -1.22 2.41 20.77
C ASP A 111 0.23 2.45 20.28
N LYS A 112 0.94 1.33 20.35
CA LYS A 112 2.33 1.23 19.90
C LYS A 112 2.47 1.56 18.41
N GLU A 113 1.71 0.89 17.55
CA GLU A 113 1.73 1.13 16.11
C GLU A 113 1.29 2.57 15.78
N ILE A 114 0.29 3.10 16.50
CA ILE A 114 -0.16 4.48 16.31
C ILE A 114 0.95 5.48 16.69
N GLU A 115 1.64 5.28 17.80
CA GLU A 115 2.78 6.10 18.21
C GLU A 115 3.92 6.05 17.18
N ASP A 116 4.23 4.88 16.65
CA ASP A 116 5.27 4.71 15.64
C ASP A 116 4.91 5.40 14.31
N VAL A 117 3.62 5.39 13.93
CA VAL A 117 3.12 6.19 12.79
C VAL A 117 3.25 7.69 13.08
N LYS A 118 2.86 8.16 14.26
CA LYS A 118 2.97 9.58 14.66
C LYS A 118 4.40 10.09 14.65
N LYS A 119 5.38 9.27 15.05
CA LYS A 119 6.81 9.64 15.06
C LYS A 119 7.36 9.97 13.66
N ARG A 120 6.68 9.56 12.59
CA ARG A 120 7.05 9.94 11.20
C ARG A 120 6.74 11.40 10.88
N GLY A 121 5.90 12.05 11.68
CA GLY A 121 5.43 13.41 11.44
C GLY A 121 4.22 13.43 10.49
N LYS A 122 4.13 14.48 9.67
CA LYS A 122 3.02 14.66 8.73
C LYS A 122 3.00 13.50 7.72
N MET A 123 1.84 12.91 7.50
CA MET A 123 1.69 11.79 6.57
C MET A 123 1.54 12.31 5.14
N ASP A 124 2.67 12.75 4.56
CA ASP A 124 2.80 13.07 3.14
C ASP A 124 3.16 11.82 2.32
N PHE A 125 3.30 12.00 1.00
CA PHE A 125 3.63 10.91 0.07
C PHE A 125 4.87 10.12 0.47
N VAL A 126 5.92 10.83 0.91
CA VAL A 126 7.20 10.21 1.27
C VAL A 126 7.04 9.38 2.54
N ASN A 127 6.41 9.92 3.58
CA ASN A 127 6.23 9.21 4.85
C ASN A 127 5.24 8.05 4.73
N LEU A 128 4.19 8.18 3.91
CA LEU A 128 3.25 7.11 3.62
C LEU A 128 3.95 5.97 2.87
N THR A 129 4.76 6.30 1.86
CA THR A 129 5.50 5.28 1.11
C THR A 129 6.57 4.60 1.98
N LYS A 130 7.29 5.35 2.82
CA LYS A 130 8.21 4.76 3.80
C LYS A 130 7.49 3.80 4.76
N LEU A 131 6.26 4.13 5.16
CA LEU A 131 5.43 3.24 5.98
C LEU A 131 5.08 1.95 5.23
N ALA A 132 4.68 2.02 3.96
CA ALA A 132 4.41 0.83 3.14
C ALA A 132 5.64 -0.06 3.00
N ILE A 133 6.81 0.54 2.71
CA ILE A 133 8.09 -0.17 2.58
C ILE A 133 8.43 -0.92 3.88
N ASP A 134 8.23 -0.29 5.04
CA ASP A 134 8.56 -0.88 6.35
C ASP A 134 7.74 -2.13 6.70
N TYR A 135 6.59 -2.32 6.04
CA TYR A 135 5.69 -3.44 6.26
C TYR A 135 5.56 -4.36 5.04
N SER A 136 6.41 -4.17 4.02
CA SER A 136 6.46 -5.02 2.84
C SER A 136 7.62 -6.01 2.93
N ASP A 137 7.49 -7.15 2.26
CA ASP A 137 8.55 -8.15 2.13
C ASP A 137 9.43 -7.89 0.89
N GLY A 138 8.91 -7.12 -0.07
CA GLY A 138 9.65 -6.64 -1.24
C GLY A 138 9.07 -5.38 -1.84
N VAL A 139 9.92 -4.66 -2.58
CA VAL A 139 9.56 -3.41 -3.26
C VAL A 139 9.87 -3.51 -4.75
N VAL A 140 8.95 -3.02 -5.58
CA VAL A 140 9.13 -2.92 -7.02
C VAL A 140 9.08 -1.44 -7.43
N GLN A 141 9.98 -1.02 -8.31
CA GLN A 141 9.94 0.30 -8.92
C GLN A 141 9.02 0.27 -10.15
N GLY A 142 7.86 0.90 -10.03
CA GLY A 142 6.81 0.90 -11.06
C GLY A 142 6.95 1.99 -12.14
N SER A 143 7.73 3.04 -11.88
CA SER A 143 7.97 4.15 -12.81
C SER A 143 9.47 4.31 -13.09
N GLU A 144 9.83 4.90 -14.24
CA GLU A 144 11.23 5.12 -14.63
C GLU A 144 12.02 5.89 -13.56
N ASN A 145 11.36 6.87 -12.94
CA ASN A 145 11.90 7.64 -11.84
C ASN A 145 10.99 7.49 -10.62
N ILE A 146 11.58 7.52 -9.43
CA ILE A 146 10.85 7.64 -8.16
C ILE A 146 11.48 8.74 -7.32
N HIS A 147 10.77 9.17 -6.27
CA HIS A 147 11.27 10.22 -5.39
C HIS A 147 12.64 9.86 -4.80
N LYS A 148 13.63 10.76 -4.89
CA LYS A 148 15.03 10.49 -4.49
C LYS A 148 15.17 10.03 -3.04
N GLU A 149 14.34 10.56 -2.15
CA GLU A 149 14.34 10.10 -0.75
C GLU A 149 13.86 8.66 -0.59
N LEU A 150 12.94 8.20 -1.44
CA LEU A 150 12.44 6.83 -1.40
C LEU A 150 13.47 5.86 -1.97
N ASP A 151 14.12 6.22 -3.08
CA ASP A 151 15.24 5.46 -3.64
C ASP A 151 16.36 5.23 -2.59
N LYS A 152 16.77 6.31 -1.92
CA LYS A 152 17.72 6.23 -0.81
C LYS A 152 17.19 5.36 0.33
N TYR A 153 15.93 5.53 0.71
CA TYR A 153 15.34 4.78 1.82
C TYR A 153 15.28 3.28 1.57
N ILE A 154 14.90 2.86 0.36
CA ILE A 154 14.88 1.45 -0.08
C ILE A 154 16.29 0.86 0.00
N THR A 155 17.28 1.58 -0.54
CA THR A 155 18.68 1.18 -0.50
C THR A 155 19.19 1.00 0.93
N ASP A 156 18.90 1.97 1.82
CA ASP A 156 19.30 1.94 3.22
C ASP A 156 18.63 0.80 4.00
N LYS A 157 17.39 0.44 3.64
CA LYS A 157 16.61 -0.64 4.27
C LYS A 157 17.08 -2.04 3.90
N LYS A 158 17.75 -2.20 2.75
CA LYS A 158 18.18 -3.51 2.21
C LYS A 158 17.02 -4.51 2.08
N ILE A 159 15.82 -3.99 1.84
CA ILE A 159 14.65 -4.80 1.48
C ILE A 159 14.86 -5.38 0.07
N PRO A 160 14.38 -6.60 -0.24
CA PRO A 160 14.34 -7.09 -1.61
C PRO A 160 13.75 -6.04 -2.54
N TYR A 161 14.46 -5.74 -3.62
CA TYR A 161 14.12 -4.65 -4.53
C TYR A 161 14.25 -5.07 -5.99
N LEU A 162 13.20 -4.82 -6.77
CA LEU A 162 13.21 -4.94 -8.22
C LEU A 162 13.16 -3.55 -8.85
N GLY A 163 14.24 -3.16 -9.53
CA GLY A 163 14.32 -1.89 -10.25
C GLY A 163 13.44 -1.84 -11.49
N TYR A 164 13.24 -0.63 -12.03
CA TYR A 164 12.37 -0.40 -13.17
C TYR A 164 12.86 -1.11 -14.44
N SER A 165 11.92 -1.67 -15.21
CA SER A 165 12.15 -2.30 -16.51
C SER A 165 11.27 -1.62 -17.57
N PRO A 166 11.83 -1.00 -18.63
CA PRO A 166 11.05 -0.37 -19.69
C PRO A 166 10.40 -1.39 -20.64
N ASP A 167 10.87 -2.64 -20.61
CA ASP A 167 10.32 -3.75 -21.39
C ASP A 167 9.16 -4.40 -20.64
N PHE A 168 7.94 -4.16 -21.11
CA PHE A 168 6.71 -4.61 -20.47
C PHE A 168 6.56 -6.14 -20.44
N GLU A 169 6.93 -6.84 -21.52
CA GLU A 169 6.77 -8.29 -21.60
C GLU A 169 7.73 -8.97 -20.62
N ASN A 170 9.00 -8.56 -20.64
CA ASN A 170 10.00 -9.06 -19.70
C ASN A 170 9.74 -8.60 -18.25
N ASN A 171 8.97 -7.53 -18.04
CA ASN A 171 8.67 -7.04 -16.68
C ASN A 171 7.77 -8.01 -15.92
N VAL A 172 6.81 -8.64 -16.60
CA VAL A 172 5.91 -9.62 -15.96
C VAL A 172 6.68 -10.80 -15.41
N GLU A 173 7.57 -11.39 -16.23
CA GLU A 173 8.41 -12.52 -15.80
C GLU A 173 9.35 -12.13 -14.65
N LYS A 174 9.95 -10.93 -14.70
CA LYS A 174 10.81 -10.45 -13.61
C LYS A 174 10.06 -10.25 -12.29
N ILE A 175 8.83 -9.74 -12.34
CA ILE A 175 8.00 -9.56 -11.14
C ILE A 175 7.62 -10.93 -10.57
N ASP A 176 7.25 -11.89 -11.41
CA ASP A 176 6.91 -13.25 -10.98
C ASP A 176 8.10 -13.93 -10.29
N GLU A 177 9.27 -13.92 -10.94
CA GLU A 177 10.51 -14.43 -10.35
C GLU A 177 10.91 -13.71 -9.05
N PHE A 178 10.63 -12.42 -8.96
CA PHE A 178 10.92 -11.62 -7.77
C PHE A 178 10.03 -12.04 -6.60
N CYS A 179 8.73 -12.22 -6.85
CA CYS A 179 7.76 -12.71 -5.86
C CYS A 179 8.11 -14.12 -5.36
N ASP A 180 8.61 -14.99 -6.25
CA ASP A 180 9.05 -16.34 -5.89
C ASP A 180 10.26 -16.36 -4.97
N LYS A 181 11.20 -15.42 -5.16
CA LYS A 181 12.45 -15.31 -4.39
C LYS A 181 12.28 -14.69 -2.99
N ILE A 182 11.12 -14.12 -2.68
CA ILE A 182 10.87 -13.50 -1.38
C ILE A 182 10.42 -14.56 -0.38
N ASP A 183 11.06 -14.61 0.78
CA ASP A 183 10.63 -15.45 1.91
C ASP A 183 9.62 -14.67 2.78
N ALA A 184 8.61 -15.37 3.32
CA ALA A 184 7.54 -14.78 4.16
C ALA A 184 7.89 -14.73 5.65
#